data_AF-A0A6N8H3Z9-F1
#
_entry.id   AF-A0A6N8H3Z9-F1
#
_cell.length_a   1.000
_cell.length_b   1.000
_cell.length_c   1.000
_cell.angle_alpha   90.00
_cell.angle_beta   90.00
_cell.angle_gamma   90.00
#
_symmetry.space_group_name_H-M   'P 1'
#
loop_
_entity.id
_entity.type
_entity.pdbx_description
1 polymer ?
#
loop_
_entity_poly.entity_id
_entity_poly.type
_entity_poly.pdbx_seq_one_letter_code
_entity_poly.pdbx_strand_id
1 'polypeptide(L)'
;MTRDELEKRNVGENLDALMNLDPRGYGVCRILYAGSRAFTGEPLTMHAAQVLYESVKENDLVYILVGFVLLPHRVPEMDGTVSAMLLARALVMAFNAKPVIVCPSDSVQAIEKCAAVVGLHIYEDLDTVQELPLSMGVVAFTKDKAAAPAQAAELAARKPAAVVSVEASGANTLGVYHNAVGKDVTEMQAKSEALWNLLRTQGVPNIAIGDLGNEIGMGTIADHIKKYVPFTDKGECQCGCGGGILSATKADNIITATCSDWGCYGLMAALAYLKKDMEILHHEEMESEVMRVAARNGFIDMTGSLLPGIDGFSTRMNVGIVSLMRQCTAYAVRFSHNSDHWFGPVLAKHFFD
;
A
#
# COMPACT_ATOMS: atom_id res chain seq x y z
N MET A 1 -11.82 26.19 -9.17
CA MET A 1 -11.15 25.00 -9.73
C MET A 1 -10.87 25.19 -11.22
N THR A 2 -9.71 24.77 -11.73
CA THR A 2 -9.38 24.74 -13.17
C THR A 2 -9.87 23.45 -13.84
N ARG A 3 -9.81 23.37 -15.18
CA ARG A 3 -10.16 22.17 -15.95
C ARG A 3 -9.30 20.97 -15.56
N ASP A 4 -7.99 21.17 -15.41
CA ASP A 4 -7.05 20.11 -15.04
C ASP A 4 -7.19 19.69 -13.58
N GLU A 5 -7.47 20.64 -12.68
CA GLU A 5 -7.81 20.32 -11.29
C GLU A 5 -9.08 19.47 -11.20
N LEU A 6 -10.11 19.79 -11.99
CA LEU A 6 -11.36 19.02 -12.02
C LEU A 6 -11.15 17.62 -12.60
N GLU A 7 -10.39 17.48 -13.70
CA GLU A 7 -10.04 16.17 -14.24
C GLU A 7 -9.26 15.35 -13.22
N LYS A 8 -8.20 15.92 -12.64
CA LYS A 8 -7.35 15.26 -11.66
C LYS A 8 -8.17 14.79 -10.45
N ARG A 9 -9.05 15.65 -9.93
CA ARG A 9 -9.99 15.30 -8.85
C ARG A 9 -10.86 14.11 -9.26
N ASN A 10 -11.55 14.19 -10.39
CA ASN A 10 -12.50 13.14 -10.81
C ASN A 10 -11.82 11.80 -11.13
N VAL A 11 -10.60 11.80 -11.68
CA VAL A 11 -9.81 10.57 -11.82
C VAL A 11 -9.53 9.98 -10.44
N GLY A 12 -9.09 10.78 -9.48
CA GLY A 12 -8.92 10.35 -8.10
C GLY A 12 -10.20 9.79 -7.47
N GLU A 13 -11.34 10.47 -7.64
CA GLU A 13 -12.63 10.00 -7.12
C GLU A 13 -13.00 8.62 -7.68
N ASN A 14 -12.75 8.37 -8.97
CA ASN A 14 -13.00 7.07 -9.59
C ASN A 14 -12.12 5.97 -8.97
N LEU A 15 -10.82 6.24 -8.80
CA LEU A 15 -9.86 5.28 -8.23
C LEU A 15 -10.20 4.96 -6.77
N ASP A 16 -10.50 5.99 -5.99
CA ASP A 16 -10.91 5.84 -4.60
C ASP A 16 -12.24 5.06 -4.47
N ALA A 17 -13.19 5.29 -5.38
CA ALA A 17 -14.45 4.54 -5.41
C ALA A 17 -14.22 3.06 -5.76
N LEU A 18 -13.34 2.77 -6.72
CA LEU A 18 -13.02 1.41 -7.15
C LEU A 18 -12.28 0.61 -6.07
N MET A 19 -11.30 1.20 -5.39
CA MET A 19 -10.57 0.53 -4.31
C MET A 19 -11.41 0.29 -3.05
N ASN A 20 -12.55 0.98 -2.92
CA ASN A 20 -13.48 0.86 -1.80
C ASN A 20 -14.79 0.15 -2.17
N LEU A 21 -14.87 -0.56 -3.31
CA LEU A 21 -15.97 -1.50 -3.54
C LEU A 21 -16.03 -2.49 -2.37
N ASP A 22 -17.21 -2.81 -1.86
CA ASP A 22 -17.38 -3.66 -0.67
C ASP A 22 -18.05 -4.99 -1.06
N PRO A 23 -17.31 -5.99 -1.59
CA PRO A 23 -17.89 -7.29 -1.91
C PRO A 23 -18.38 -8.05 -0.67
N ARG A 24 -17.88 -7.70 0.52
CA ARG A 24 -18.27 -8.34 1.79
C ARG A 24 -19.60 -7.79 2.29
N GLY A 25 -19.93 -6.55 1.96
CA GLY A 25 -21.17 -5.86 2.35
C GLY A 25 -21.22 -5.50 3.84
N TYR A 26 -20.08 -5.51 4.53
CA TYR A 26 -19.96 -5.30 5.97
C TYR A 26 -19.67 -3.85 6.39
N GLY A 27 -19.33 -2.96 5.44
CA GLY A 27 -19.15 -1.52 5.65
C GLY A 27 -17.80 -1.05 6.21
N VAL A 28 -16.84 -1.91 6.59
CA VAL A 28 -15.57 -1.47 7.22
C VAL A 28 -14.79 -0.50 6.32
N CYS A 29 -14.60 -0.84 5.05
CA CYS A 29 -13.91 0.05 4.10
C CYS A 29 -14.60 1.40 3.94
N ARG A 30 -15.94 1.47 4.06
CA ARG A 30 -16.70 2.72 4.01
C ARG A 30 -16.43 3.60 5.22
N ILE A 31 -16.31 2.98 6.40
CA ILE A 31 -15.93 3.67 7.63
C ILE A 31 -14.51 4.23 7.45
N LEU A 32 -13.56 3.41 7.04
CA LEU A 32 -12.18 3.83 6.87
C LEU A 32 -12.05 4.95 5.86
N TYR A 33 -12.65 4.80 4.67
CA TYR A 33 -12.63 5.81 3.61
C TYR A 33 -13.20 7.15 4.06
N ALA A 34 -14.29 7.15 4.84
CA ALA A 34 -14.86 8.39 5.36
C ALA A 34 -13.87 9.13 6.29
N GLY A 35 -13.17 8.40 7.16
CA GLY A 35 -12.17 8.98 8.06
C GLY A 35 -10.93 9.48 7.33
N SER A 36 -10.40 8.69 6.41
CA SER A 36 -9.23 9.06 5.62
C SER A 36 -9.52 10.20 4.65
N ARG A 37 -10.68 10.21 3.97
CA ARG A 37 -11.07 11.34 3.11
C ARG A 37 -11.25 12.63 3.88
N ALA A 38 -11.82 12.58 5.09
CA ALA A 38 -11.93 13.75 5.96
C ALA A 38 -10.55 14.28 6.41
N PHE A 39 -9.60 13.37 6.68
CA PHE A 39 -8.22 13.72 7.03
C PHE A 39 -7.46 14.36 5.86
N THR A 40 -7.52 13.76 4.67
CA THR A 40 -6.76 14.20 3.50
C THR A 40 -7.41 15.38 2.78
N GLY A 41 -8.74 15.50 2.82
CA GLY A 41 -9.50 16.58 2.18
C GLY A 41 -9.76 16.40 0.67
N GLU A 42 -9.00 15.53 0.00
CA GLU A 42 -9.10 15.24 -1.43
C GLU A 42 -8.92 13.74 -1.71
N PRO A 43 -9.06 13.24 -2.96
CA PRO A 43 -8.92 11.82 -3.25
C PRO A 43 -7.55 11.28 -2.83
N LEU A 44 -7.56 10.18 -2.07
CA LEU A 44 -6.39 9.66 -1.35
C LEU A 44 -5.31 9.19 -2.31
N THR A 45 -5.72 8.42 -3.33
CA THR A 45 -4.81 7.86 -4.33
C THR A 45 -4.10 8.94 -5.12
N MET A 46 -4.82 9.97 -5.54
CA MET A 46 -4.28 11.08 -6.31
C MET A 46 -3.37 11.99 -5.47
N HIS A 47 -3.74 12.24 -4.21
CA HIS A 47 -2.91 12.98 -3.26
C HIS A 47 -1.57 12.26 -3.03
N ALA A 48 -1.61 10.98 -2.67
CA ALA A 48 -0.43 10.17 -2.43
C ALA A 48 0.45 10.02 -3.70
N ALA A 49 -0.16 9.86 -4.88
CA ALA A 49 0.58 9.83 -6.14
C ALA A 49 1.32 11.15 -6.41
N GLN A 50 0.72 12.29 -6.08
CA GLN A 50 1.36 13.60 -6.21
C GLN A 50 2.60 13.70 -5.31
N VAL A 51 2.51 13.20 -4.07
CA VAL A 51 3.66 13.17 -3.14
C VAL A 51 4.84 12.39 -3.74
N LEU A 52 4.61 11.21 -4.31
CA LEU A 52 5.67 10.44 -4.99
C LEU A 52 6.17 11.16 -6.26
N TYR A 53 5.26 11.71 -7.06
CA TYR A 53 5.60 12.45 -8.28
C TYR A 53 6.54 13.62 -8.02
N GLU A 54 6.31 14.35 -6.93
CA GLU A 54 7.12 15.50 -6.53
C GLU A 54 8.44 15.09 -5.87
N SER A 55 8.42 14.03 -5.06
CA SER A 55 9.56 13.65 -4.21
C SER A 55 10.59 12.76 -4.92
N VAL A 56 10.14 11.78 -5.70
CA VAL A 56 11.02 10.73 -6.25
C VAL A 56 11.67 11.19 -7.56
N LYS A 57 12.97 10.92 -7.69
CA LYS A 57 13.81 11.15 -8.88
C LYS A 57 14.51 9.86 -9.30
N GLU A 58 15.22 9.95 -10.42
CA GLU A 58 16.02 8.85 -10.94
C GLU A 58 17.09 8.41 -9.95
N ASN A 59 17.28 7.09 -9.83
CA ASN A 59 18.20 6.43 -8.90
C ASN A 59 17.92 6.62 -7.39
N ASP A 60 16.84 7.30 -7.02
CA ASP A 60 16.45 7.42 -5.61
C ASP A 60 16.01 6.08 -5.03
N LEU A 61 16.41 5.81 -3.79
CA LEU A 61 15.87 4.69 -3.01
C LEU A 61 14.43 5.01 -2.59
N VAL A 62 13.53 4.05 -2.77
CA VAL A 62 12.16 4.10 -2.23
C VAL A 62 11.90 2.83 -1.45
N TYR A 63 11.60 2.96 -0.16
CA TYR A 63 11.34 1.79 0.69
C TYR A 63 9.87 1.41 0.64
N ILE A 64 9.59 0.13 0.46
CA ILE A 64 8.24 -0.44 0.52
C ILE A 64 8.20 -1.42 1.68
N LEU A 65 7.60 -1.00 2.79
CA LEU A 65 7.41 -1.84 3.98
C LEU A 65 6.16 -2.67 3.77
N VAL A 66 6.28 -3.99 3.92
CA VAL A 66 5.18 -4.92 3.69
C VAL A 66 5.34 -6.14 4.58
N GLY A 67 4.23 -6.76 4.94
CA GLY A 67 4.22 -8.12 5.44
C GLY A 67 3.43 -8.27 6.72
N PHE A 68 2.56 -9.26 6.67
CA PHE A 68 1.70 -9.66 7.76
C PHE A 68 1.70 -11.19 7.84
N VAL A 69 2.16 -11.74 8.96
CA VAL A 69 2.25 -13.20 9.18
C VAL A 69 1.00 -13.70 9.90
N LEU A 70 0.24 -14.59 9.26
CA LEU A 70 -1.07 -15.03 9.74
C LEU A 70 -1.05 -16.33 10.54
N LEU A 71 -1.91 -16.38 11.55
CA LEU A 71 -2.29 -17.63 12.22
C LEU A 71 -3.30 -18.44 11.37
N PRO A 72 -3.40 -19.77 11.57
CA PRO A 72 -2.59 -20.59 12.46
C PRO A 72 -1.30 -21.09 11.81
N HIS A 73 -1.15 -20.93 10.48
CA HIS A 73 -0.02 -21.49 9.74
C HIS A 73 1.31 -20.78 10.00
N ARG A 74 1.28 -19.54 10.53
CA ARG A 74 2.43 -18.67 10.79
C ARG A 74 3.20 -18.37 9.51
N VAL A 75 2.45 -18.03 8.47
CA VAL A 75 2.91 -17.82 7.09
C VAL A 75 2.45 -16.43 6.63
N PRO A 76 3.25 -15.70 5.83
CA PRO A 76 2.87 -14.39 5.34
C PRO A 76 1.70 -14.45 4.36
N GLU A 77 0.87 -13.41 4.36
CA GLU A 77 -0.27 -13.28 3.45
C GLU A 77 0.03 -12.53 2.16
N MET A 78 -0.80 -12.77 1.14
CA MET A 78 -0.65 -12.14 -0.17
C MET A 78 -1.00 -10.64 -0.18
N ASP A 79 -1.92 -10.18 0.68
CA ASP A 79 -2.27 -8.77 0.74
C ASP A 79 -1.06 -7.91 1.15
N GLY A 80 -0.96 -6.76 0.51
CA GLY A 80 0.20 -5.88 0.44
C GLY A 80 1.39 -6.44 -0.34
N THR A 81 1.70 -7.74 -0.27
CA THR A 81 2.90 -8.28 -0.91
C THR A 81 2.80 -8.27 -2.43
N VAL A 82 1.65 -8.69 -2.97
CA VAL A 82 1.44 -8.71 -4.43
C VAL A 82 1.56 -7.29 -4.99
N SER A 83 0.84 -6.34 -4.40
CA SER A 83 0.93 -4.95 -4.83
C SER A 83 2.26 -4.28 -4.53
N ALA A 84 3.01 -4.66 -3.49
CA ALA A 84 4.35 -4.15 -3.23
C ALA A 84 5.33 -4.52 -4.36
N MET A 85 5.24 -5.74 -4.90
CA MET A 85 6.02 -6.16 -6.07
C MET A 85 5.65 -5.34 -7.31
N LEU A 86 4.36 -5.10 -7.52
CA LEU A 86 3.85 -4.32 -8.65
C LEU A 86 4.21 -2.83 -8.52
N LEU A 87 4.18 -2.29 -7.29
CA LEU A 87 4.60 -0.93 -6.97
C LEU A 87 6.10 -0.75 -7.21
N ALA A 88 6.93 -1.73 -6.84
CA ALA A 88 8.35 -1.70 -7.16
C ALA A 88 8.57 -1.52 -8.67
N ARG A 89 7.88 -2.30 -9.50
CA ARG A 89 7.88 -2.10 -10.96
C ARG A 89 7.41 -0.71 -11.35
N ALA A 90 6.26 -0.25 -10.83
CA ALA A 90 5.70 1.05 -11.18
C ALA A 90 6.68 2.20 -10.87
N LEU A 91 7.42 2.13 -9.76
CA LEU A 91 8.43 3.12 -9.38
C LEU A 91 9.64 3.12 -10.34
N VAL A 92 10.10 1.95 -10.76
CA VAL A 92 11.17 1.83 -11.78
C VAL A 92 10.68 2.40 -13.11
N MET A 93 9.47 2.07 -13.55
CA MET A 93 8.92 2.57 -14.83
C MET A 93 8.65 4.07 -14.80
N ALA A 94 8.12 4.61 -13.70
CA ALA A 94 7.72 6.01 -13.61
C ALA A 94 8.91 6.97 -13.38
N PHE A 95 9.96 6.51 -12.70
CA PHE A 95 11.04 7.38 -12.21
C PHE A 95 12.45 6.85 -12.46
N ASN A 96 12.62 5.60 -12.90
CA ASN A 96 13.91 4.90 -12.83
C ASN A 96 14.48 4.87 -11.39
N ALA A 97 13.58 4.77 -10.41
CA ALA A 97 13.92 4.68 -8.99
C ALA A 97 14.45 3.29 -8.60
N LYS A 98 14.92 3.16 -7.36
CA LYS A 98 15.51 1.95 -6.77
C LYS A 98 14.63 1.46 -5.62
N PRO A 99 13.53 0.74 -5.91
CA PRO A 99 12.64 0.25 -4.87
C PRO A 99 13.33 -0.82 -4.02
N VAL A 100 13.08 -0.81 -2.72
CA VAL A 100 13.56 -1.85 -1.79
C VAL A 100 12.38 -2.36 -0.97
N ILE A 101 12.08 -3.65 -1.08
CA ILE A 101 11.08 -4.31 -0.26
C ILE A 101 11.66 -4.60 1.12
N VAL A 102 11.05 -4.05 2.16
CA VAL A 102 11.41 -4.29 3.56
C VAL A 102 10.33 -5.17 4.18
N CYS A 103 10.64 -6.44 4.42
CA CYS A 103 9.65 -7.46 4.77
C CYS A 103 10.12 -8.40 5.89
N PRO A 104 9.24 -9.21 6.50
CA PRO A 104 9.68 -10.32 7.35
C PRO A 104 10.61 -11.27 6.61
N SER A 105 11.52 -11.92 7.33
CA SER A 105 12.43 -12.93 6.76
C SER A 105 11.70 -14.08 6.05
N ASP A 106 10.50 -14.43 6.50
CA ASP A 106 9.69 -15.51 5.93
C ASP A 106 9.19 -15.18 4.51
N SER A 107 9.16 -13.90 4.15
CA SER A 107 8.67 -13.42 2.85
C SER A 107 9.75 -13.36 1.77
N VAL A 108 11.03 -13.31 2.16
CA VAL A 108 12.15 -12.98 1.24
C VAL A 108 12.22 -13.94 0.05
N GLN A 109 12.24 -15.24 0.30
CA GLN A 109 12.36 -16.25 -0.76
C GLN A 109 11.25 -16.10 -1.82
N ALA A 110 10.02 -15.88 -1.39
CA ALA A 110 8.88 -15.76 -2.28
C ALA A 110 8.89 -14.41 -3.03
N ILE A 111 9.30 -13.33 -2.38
CA ILE A 111 9.55 -12.02 -3.01
C ILE A 111 10.60 -12.14 -4.12
N GLU A 112 11.71 -12.85 -3.85
CA GLU A 112 12.74 -13.10 -4.86
C GLU A 112 12.20 -13.83 -6.10
N LYS A 113 11.30 -14.80 -5.90
CA LYS A 113 10.66 -15.50 -7.03
C LYS A 113 9.68 -14.62 -7.81
N CYS A 114 9.03 -13.66 -7.15
CA CYS A 114 8.11 -12.73 -7.79
C CYS A 114 8.82 -11.65 -8.61
N ALA A 115 10.07 -11.31 -8.30
CA ALA A 115 10.81 -10.23 -8.97
C ALA A 115 10.89 -10.40 -10.50
N ALA A 116 11.14 -11.63 -10.96
CA ALA A 116 11.20 -11.94 -12.39
C ALA A 116 9.83 -11.76 -13.09
N VAL A 117 8.72 -11.97 -12.39
CA VAL A 117 7.35 -11.79 -12.93
C VAL A 117 7.08 -10.32 -13.22
N VAL A 118 7.56 -9.42 -12.36
CA VAL A 118 7.43 -7.97 -12.54
C VAL A 118 8.57 -7.36 -13.39
N GLY A 119 9.46 -8.22 -13.92
CA GLY A 119 10.52 -7.84 -14.84
C GLY A 119 11.69 -7.09 -14.19
N LEU A 120 11.98 -7.38 -12.92
CA LEU A 120 13.07 -6.75 -12.18
C LEU A 120 14.10 -7.78 -11.70
N HIS A 121 15.36 -7.35 -11.65
CA HIS A 121 16.43 -8.06 -10.96
C HIS A 121 16.38 -7.70 -9.48
N ILE A 122 16.53 -8.70 -8.59
CA ILE A 122 16.47 -8.50 -7.15
C ILE A 122 17.81 -8.80 -6.49
N TYR A 123 18.19 -7.96 -5.53
CA TYR A 123 19.45 -8.06 -4.79
C TYR A 123 19.25 -7.75 -3.30
N GLU A 124 20.02 -8.42 -2.44
CA GLU A 124 20.12 -8.03 -1.02
C GLU A 124 21.12 -6.87 -0.81
N ASP A 125 22.15 -6.79 -1.66
CA ASP A 125 23.12 -5.70 -1.63
C ASP A 125 22.55 -4.43 -2.26
N LEU A 126 22.24 -3.44 -1.43
CA LEU A 126 21.61 -2.19 -1.87
C LEU A 126 22.54 -1.31 -2.70
N ASP A 127 23.86 -1.49 -2.62
CA ASP A 127 24.79 -0.76 -3.49
C ASP A 127 24.66 -1.28 -4.93
N THR A 128 24.63 -2.61 -5.12
CA THR A 128 24.30 -3.25 -6.41
C THR A 128 22.94 -2.80 -6.94
N VAL A 129 21.92 -2.66 -6.09
CA VAL A 129 20.60 -2.15 -6.51
C VAL A 129 20.74 -0.77 -7.14
N GLN A 130 21.48 0.16 -6.53
CA GLN A 130 21.61 1.52 -7.04
C GLN A 130 22.41 1.61 -8.35
N GLU A 131 23.34 0.69 -8.58
CA GLU A 131 24.18 0.68 -9.79
C GLU A 131 23.50 0.09 -11.03
N LEU A 132 22.73 -0.98 -10.87
CA LEU A 132 22.19 -1.75 -12.00
C LEU A 132 20.84 -1.23 -12.50
N PRO A 133 20.53 -1.27 -13.81
CA PRO A 133 19.21 -0.94 -14.33
C PRO A 133 18.18 -2.03 -14.00
N LEU A 134 16.89 -1.68 -13.99
CA LEU A 134 15.78 -2.61 -13.75
C LEU A 134 15.98 -3.46 -12.48
N SER A 135 16.51 -2.84 -11.43
CA SER A 135 16.86 -3.48 -10.17
C SER A 135 15.89 -3.11 -9.05
N MET A 136 15.76 -4.01 -8.09
CA MET A 136 15.09 -3.78 -6.81
C MET A 136 15.87 -4.45 -5.68
N GLY A 137 15.69 -3.93 -4.47
CA GLY A 137 16.24 -4.53 -3.26
C GLY A 137 15.22 -5.37 -2.51
N VAL A 138 15.71 -6.30 -1.69
CA VAL A 138 14.95 -6.94 -0.62
C VAL A 138 15.76 -6.93 0.67
N VAL A 139 15.11 -6.58 1.78
CA VAL A 139 15.72 -6.57 3.11
C VAL A 139 14.78 -7.25 4.10
N ALA A 140 15.26 -8.30 4.75
CA ALA A 140 14.58 -8.92 5.88
C ALA A 140 14.67 -8.00 7.11
N PHE A 141 13.54 -7.47 7.57
CA PHE A 141 13.47 -6.67 8.79
C PHE A 141 13.23 -7.54 10.02
N THR A 142 13.96 -7.24 11.09
CA THR A 142 13.99 -8.08 12.31
C THR A 142 12.64 -8.15 13.02
N LYS A 143 12.33 -9.32 13.59
CA LYS A 143 11.24 -9.53 14.55
C LYS A 143 11.67 -9.22 15.99
N ASP A 144 12.96 -9.02 16.24
CA ASP A 144 13.49 -8.67 17.55
C ASP A 144 13.37 -7.17 17.79
N LYS A 145 12.57 -6.80 18.80
CA LYS A 145 12.35 -5.42 19.23
C LYS A 145 13.64 -4.72 19.66
N ALA A 146 14.62 -5.43 20.23
CA ALA A 146 15.87 -4.85 20.67
C ALA A 146 16.80 -4.52 19.48
N ALA A 147 16.78 -5.32 18.42
CA ALA A 147 17.59 -5.13 17.23
C ALA A 147 16.99 -4.10 16.24
N ALA A 148 15.67 -3.92 16.26
CA ALA A 148 14.94 -3.08 15.30
C ALA A 148 15.47 -1.63 15.16
N PRO A 149 15.81 -0.89 16.25
CA PRO A 149 16.31 0.47 16.13
C PRO A 149 17.64 0.58 15.39
N ALA A 150 18.55 -0.38 15.58
CA ALA A 150 19.85 -0.38 14.91
C ALA A 150 19.70 -0.63 13.41
N GLN A 151 18.90 -1.64 13.04
CA GLN A 151 18.60 -1.93 11.63
C GLN A 151 17.85 -0.77 10.95
N ALA A 152 16.91 -0.14 11.65
CA ALA A 152 16.22 1.05 11.18
C ALA A 152 17.19 2.21 10.89
N ALA A 153 18.16 2.45 11.79
CA ALA A 153 19.15 3.50 11.62
C ALA A 153 20.07 3.25 10.42
N GLU A 154 20.48 2.00 10.18
CA GLU A 154 21.29 1.62 9.01
C GLU A 154 20.55 1.90 7.69
N LEU A 155 19.30 1.47 7.58
CA LEU A 155 18.48 1.72 6.39
C LEU A 155 18.18 3.22 6.23
N ALA A 156 17.82 3.92 7.30
CA ALA A 156 17.57 5.37 7.23
C ALA A 156 18.80 6.18 6.84
N ALA A 157 20.02 5.72 7.18
CA ALA A 157 21.26 6.39 6.80
C ALA A 157 21.48 6.44 5.27
N ARG A 158 20.83 5.55 4.51
CA ARG A 158 20.81 5.57 3.03
C ARG A 158 19.89 6.64 2.44
N LYS A 159 19.13 7.36 3.27
CA LYS A 159 18.30 8.53 2.89
C LYS A 159 17.34 8.23 1.72
N PRO A 160 16.38 7.31 1.88
CA PRO A 160 15.37 7.09 0.85
C PRO A 160 14.58 8.37 0.57
N ALA A 161 14.18 8.58 -0.69
CA ALA A 161 13.39 9.73 -1.11
C ALA A 161 11.92 9.62 -0.68
N ALA A 162 11.44 8.39 -0.47
CA ALA A 162 10.10 8.12 0.04
C ALA A 162 10.03 6.76 0.74
N VAL A 163 9.02 6.58 1.58
CA VAL A 163 8.66 5.29 2.18
C VAL A 163 7.16 5.02 2.01
N VAL A 164 6.82 3.82 1.56
CA VAL A 164 5.43 3.37 1.43
C VAL A 164 5.24 2.15 2.31
N SER A 165 4.20 2.14 3.14
CA SER A 165 3.77 0.96 3.88
C SER A 165 2.56 0.38 3.19
N VAL A 166 2.54 -0.92 2.91
CA VAL A 166 1.40 -1.64 2.32
C VAL A 166 1.17 -2.91 3.12
N GLU A 167 0.06 -3.00 3.85
CA GLU A 167 -0.26 -4.16 4.70
C GLU A 167 0.88 -4.58 5.64
N ALA A 168 1.65 -3.61 6.13
CA ALA A 168 2.70 -3.86 7.11
C ALA A 168 2.10 -3.76 8.50
N SER A 169 2.15 -4.85 9.26
CA SER A 169 1.58 -4.87 10.61
C SER A 169 2.21 -3.82 11.55
N GLY A 170 1.39 -3.20 12.39
CA GLY A 170 1.79 -2.19 13.35
C GLY A 170 1.39 -2.55 14.78
N ALA A 171 2.29 -2.29 15.74
CA ALA A 171 1.97 -2.49 17.15
C ALA A 171 0.95 -1.46 17.64
N ASN A 172 0.04 -1.87 18.52
CA ASN A 172 -0.83 -0.92 19.21
C ASN A 172 -0.05 -0.06 20.23
N THR A 173 -0.74 0.84 20.94
CA THR A 173 -0.13 1.73 21.93
C THR A 173 0.55 1.03 23.12
N LEU A 174 0.28 -0.27 23.32
CA LEU A 174 0.89 -1.12 24.34
C LEU A 174 2.06 -1.97 23.79
N GLY A 175 2.38 -1.84 22.51
CA GLY A 175 3.46 -2.59 21.86
C GLY A 175 3.07 -4.01 21.43
N VAL A 176 1.76 -4.32 21.34
CA VAL A 176 1.24 -5.63 20.94
C VAL A 176 0.69 -5.56 19.51
N TYR A 177 1.07 -6.52 18.66
CA TYR A 177 0.55 -6.67 17.30
C TYR A 177 -0.63 -7.62 17.32
N HIS A 178 -1.65 -7.30 16.54
CA HIS A 178 -2.88 -8.09 16.49
C HIS A 178 -3.24 -8.44 15.07
N ASN A 179 -3.84 -9.61 14.86
CA ASN A 179 -4.61 -9.85 13.64
C ASN A 179 -6.00 -9.17 13.73
N ALA A 180 -6.77 -9.24 12.64
CA ALA A 180 -8.09 -8.59 12.51
C ALA A 180 -9.12 -8.98 13.59
N VAL A 181 -8.96 -10.13 14.26
CA VAL A 181 -9.86 -10.59 15.33
C VAL A 181 -9.29 -10.37 16.74
N GLY A 182 -8.22 -9.60 16.87
CA GLY A 182 -7.65 -9.21 18.16
C GLY A 182 -6.83 -10.27 18.87
N LYS A 183 -6.31 -11.28 18.15
CA LYS A 183 -5.33 -12.23 18.70
C LYS A 183 -3.92 -11.66 18.60
N ASP A 184 -3.09 -11.95 19.60
CA ASP A 184 -1.69 -11.54 19.62
C ASP A 184 -0.89 -12.28 18.54
N VAL A 185 -0.20 -11.51 17.72
CA VAL A 185 0.71 -12.03 16.68
C VAL A 185 2.12 -11.43 16.79
N THR A 186 2.43 -10.77 17.92
CA THR A 186 3.65 -9.99 18.17
C THR A 186 4.92 -10.74 17.81
N GLU A 187 5.07 -11.99 18.24
CA GLU A 187 6.30 -12.75 17.97
C GLU A 187 6.55 -13.02 16.47
N MET A 188 5.50 -12.99 15.65
CA MET A 188 5.58 -13.35 14.24
C MET A 188 5.84 -12.15 13.33
N GLN A 189 5.56 -10.92 13.80
CA GLN A 189 5.64 -9.72 12.99
C GLN A 189 7.01 -9.06 13.02
N ALA A 190 7.48 -8.61 11.86
CA ALA A 190 8.62 -7.72 11.75
C ALA A 190 8.35 -6.39 12.48
N LYS A 191 9.38 -5.81 13.09
CA LYS A 191 9.30 -4.55 13.85
C LYS A 191 9.56 -3.33 12.97
N SER A 192 9.05 -3.37 11.74
CA SER A 192 9.33 -2.39 10.69
C SER A 192 8.77 -1.00 11.00
N GLU A 193 7.89 -0.87 12.01
CA GLU A 193 7.46 0.43 12.48
C GLU A 193 8.59 1.26 13.10
N ALA A 194 9.68 0.61 13.55
CA ALA A 194 10.90 1.31 13.97
C ALA A 194 11.51 2.13 12.82
N LEU A 195 11.60 1.54 11.62
CA LEU A 195 12.07 2.22 10.42
C LEU A 195 11.06 3.29 9.97
N TRP A 196 9.78 2.94 9.92
CA TRP A 196 8.71 3.88 9.55
C TRP A 196 8.74 5.16 10.40
N ASN A 197 8.72 5.00 11.72
CA ASN A 197 8.71 6.13 12.65
C ASN A 197 9.98 6.97 12.51
N LEU A 198 11.14 6.34 12.36
CA LEU A 198 12.40 7.06 12.18
C LEU A 198 12.38 7.92 10.90
N LEU A 199 12.02 7.33 9.76
CA LEU A 199 11.95 8.03 8.47
C LEU A 199 10.93 9.18 8.51
N ARG A 200 9.75 8.94 9.08
CA ARG A 200 8.73 9.99 9.27
C ARG A 200 9.26 11.13 10.14
N THR A 201 9.97 10.82 11.24
CA THR A 201 10.55 11.86 12.13
C THR A 201 11.65 12.66 11.43
N GLN A 202 12.32 12.07 10.44
CA GLN A 202 13.31 12.73 9.58
C GLN A 202 12.66 13.53 8.42
N GLY A 203 11.33 13.53 8.32
CA GLY A 203 10.61 14.25 7.28
C GLY A 203 10.63 13.55 5.92
N VAL A 204 10.95 12.26 5.87
CA VAL A 204 10.88 11.47 4.62
C VAL A 204 9.40 11.36 4.21
N PRO A 205 9.06 11.73 2.95
CA PRO A 205 7.71 11.55 2.42
C PRO A 205 7.21 10.11 2.64
N ASN A 206 6.06 9.98 3.28
CA ASN A 206 5.54 8.68 3.70
C ASN A 206 4.07 8.48 3.33
N ILE A 207 3.73 7.29 2.83
CA ILE A 207 2.37 6.89 2.43
C ILE A 207 2.05 5.55 3.08
N ALA A 208 0.98 5.48 3.86
CA ALA A 208 0.53 4.26 4.49
C ALA A 208 -0.75 3.74 3.84
N ILE A 209 -0.76 2.46 3.47
CA ILE A 209 -1.88 1.75 2.86
C ILE A 209 -2.29 0.60 3.78
N GLY A 210 -3.57 0.59 4.17
CA GLY A 210 -4.18 -0.39 5.08
C GLY A 210 -5.68 -0.53 4.80
N ASP A 211 -6.31 -1.57 5.34
CA ASP A 211 -7.71 -1.92 5.08
C ASP A 211 -8.54 -2.26 6.34
N LEU A 212 -7.91 -2.24 7.52
CA LEU A 212 -8.57 -2.49 8.81
C LEU A 212 -8.25 -1.45 9.88
N GLY A 213 -6.98 -1.32 10.29
CA GLY A 213 -6.55 -0.44 11.38
C GLY A 213 -5.32 -0.90 12.16
N ASN A 214 -4.93 -2.16 12.05
CA ASN A 214 -3.78 -2.79 12.72
C ASN A 214 -2.46 -2.68 11.93
N GLU A 215 -2.44 -1.91 10.85
CA GLU A 215 -1.34 -1.69 9.92
C GLU A 215 -0.63 -0.36 10.24
N ILE A 216 0.63 -0.28 9.83
CA ILE A 216 1.43 0.94 9.99
C ILE A 216 0.70 2.14 9.35
N GLY A 217 0.61 3.24 10.09
CA GLY A 217 0.02 4.51 9.66
C GLY A 217 -1.46 4.69 10.01
N MET A 218 -2.18 3.63 10.37
CA MET A 218 -3.63 3.72 10.66
C MET A 218 -3.95 4.52 11.93
N GLY A 219 -2.99 4.74 12.83
CA GLY A 219 -3.12 5.64 13.97
C GLY A 219 -3.32 7.12 13.60
N THR A 220 -3.21 7.48 12.32
CA THR A 220 -3.48 8.84 11.80
C THR A 220 -4.93 9.26 12.03
N ILE A 221 -5.87 8.34 11.79
CA ILE A 221 -7.32 8.56 11.97
C ILE A 221 -7.85 7.78 13.19
N ALA A 222 -7.03 7.67 14.24
CA ALA A 222 -7.27 6.83 15.41
C ALA A 222 -8.64 7.05 16.06
N ASP A 223 -9.05 8.30 16.26
CA ASP A 223 -10.33 8.62 16.91
C ASP A 223 -11.52 8.15 16.08
N HIS A 224 -11.40 8.16 14.76
CA HIS A 224 -12.43 7.66 13.84
C HIS A 224 -12.46 6.13 13.83
N ILE A 225 -11.29 5.48 13.73
CA ILE A 225 -11.19 4.02 13.71
C ILE A 225 -11.71 3.43 15.02
N LYS A 226 -11.20 3.89 16.17
CA LYS A 226 -11.63 3.42 17.51
C LYS A 226 -13.13 3.50 17.73
N LYS A 227 -13.77 4.52 17.15
CA LYS A 227 -15.19 4.76 17.34
C LYS A 227 -16.08 3.81 16.54
N TYR A 228 -15.61 3.36 15.37
CA TYR A 228 -16.49 2.73 14.38
C TYR A 228 -16.02 1.35 13.89
N VAL A 229 -14.74 1.01 14.05
CA VAL A 229 -14.18 -0.28 13.61
C VAL A 229 -14.07 -1.24 14.80
N PRO A 230 -14.63 -2.47 14.73
CA PRO A 230 -14.57 -3.42 15.83
C PRO A 230 -13.14 -3.79 16.25
N PHE A 231 -12.97 -4.14 17.54
CA PHE A 231 -11.72 -4.62 18.14
C PHE A 231 -10.62 -3.55 18.28
N THR A 232 -10.86 -2.31 17.86
CA THR A 232 -9.81 -1.30 17.71
C THR A 232 -9.59 -0.44 18.95
N ASP A 233 -10.59 -0.29 19.83
CA ASP A 233 -10.45 0.51 21.05
C ASP A 233 -10.06 -0.32 22.28
N LYS A 234 -9.79 0.37 23.38
CA LYS A 234 -9.38 -0.20 24.67
C LYS A 234 -10.36 -1.27 25.13
N GLY A 235 -9.81 -2.42 25.52
CA GLY A 235 -10.57 -3.55 26.03
C GLY A 235 -11.27 -4.41 24.96
N GLU A 236 -11.19 -4.05 23.69
CA GLU A 236 -11.90 -4.79 22.62
C GLU A 236 -11.07 -5.93 22.00
N CYS A 237 -9.75 -5.96 22.20
CA CYS A 237 -8.93 -7.08 21.70
C CYS A 237 -9.12 -8.38 22.50
N GLN A 238 -8.90 -9.52 21.85
CA GLN A 238 -9.09 -10.86 22.45
C GLN A 238 -7.85 -11.40 23.18
N CYS A 239 -6.68 -10.77 23.00
CA CYS A 239 -5.41 -11.26 23.56
C CYS A 239 -5.22 -10.97 25.05
N GLY A 240 -6.07 -10.14 25.65
CA GLY A 240 -5.97 -9.74 27.06
C GLY A 240 -5.03 -8.56 27.34
N CYS A 241 -4.38 -7.95 26.34
CA CYS A 241 -3.54 -6.76 26.56
C CYS A 241 -4.35 -5.51 26.95
N GLY A 242 -5.64 -5.47 26.60
CA GLY A 242 -6.55 -4.36 26.93
C GLY A 242 -6.41 -3.12 26.05
N GLY A 243 -5.59 -3.15 25.00
CA GLY A 243 -5.27 -1.97 24.17
C GLY A 243 -6.10 -1.79 22.88
N GLY A 244 -6.76 -2.84 22.38
CA GLY A 244 -7.35 -2.85 21.04
C GLY A 244 -6.30 -3.15 19.95
N ILE A 245 -6.76 -3.38 18.71
CA ILE A 245 -5.89 -3.77 17.58
C ILE A 245 -5.22 -2.60 16.88
N LEU A 246 -5.73 -1.37 17.05
CA LEU A 246 -5.29 -0.22 16.27
C LEU A 246 -3.79 0.05 16.44
N SER A 247 -3.08 0.11 15.31
CA SER A 247 -1.68 0.50 15.23
C SER A 247 -1.46 1.90 15.80
N ALA A 248 -0.39 2.06 16.58
CA ALA A 248 -0.04 3.34 17.19
C ALA A 248 0.65 4.31 16.22
N THR A 249 1.13 3.82 15.08
CA THR A 249 1.92 4.63 14.16
C THR A 249 1.04 5.56 13.34
N LYS A 250 1.57 6.76 13.07
CA LYS A 250 0.93 7.77 12.23
C LYS A 250 1.65 7.89 10.91
N ALA A 251 0.94 8.41 9.93
CA ALA A 251 1.41 8.72 8.59
C ALA A 251 1.04 10.16 8.25
N ASP A 252 1.76 10.74 7.30
CA ASP A 252 1.44 12.04 6.75
C ASP A 252 0.46 11.91 5.57
N ASN A 253 0.51 10.78 4.86
CA ASN A 253 -0.42 10.44 3.80
C ASN A 253 -0.97 9.03 4.04
N ILE A 254 -2.28 8.85 3.96
CA ILE A 254 -2.95 7.57 4.15
C ILE A 254 -3.84 7.23 2.96
N ILE A 255 -3.85 5.94 2.60
CA ILE A 255 -4.83 5.35 1.68
C ILE A 255 -5.49 4.22 2.46
N THR A 256 -6.82 4.27 2.57
CA THR A 256 -7.60 3.17 3.10
C THR A 256 -8.45 2.56 1.99
N ALA A 257 -8.48 1.24 1.91
CA ALA A 257 -9.20 0.52 0.87
C ALA A 257 -9.95 -0.70 1.45
N THR A 258 -10.66 -1.43 0.61
CA THR A 258 -11.27 -2.73 1.00
C THR A 258 -10.25 -3.85 1.17
N CYS A 259 -9.10 -3.67 0.53
CA CYS A 259 -7.95 -4.55 0.49
C CYS A 259 -6.75 -3.65 0.20
N SER A 260 -5.64 -3.81 0.92
CA SER A 260 -4.48 -2.92 0.81
C SER A 260 -3.91 -2.89 -0.60
N ASP A 261 -3.89 -4.04 -1.27
CA ASP A 261 -3.51 -4.19 -2.66
C ASP A 261 -4.31 -3.27 -3.59
N TRP A 262 -5.63 -3.15 -3.40
CA TRP A 262 -6.47 -2.28 -4.24
C TRP A 262 -6.16 -0.80 -4.03
N GLY A 263 -5.84 -0.41 -2.79
CA GLY A 263 -5.36 0.94 -2.50
C GLY A 263 -4.06 1.24 -3.24
N CYS A 264 -3.15 0.27 -3.27
CA CYS A 264 -1.89 0.38 -3.98
C CYS A 264 -2.08 0.37 -5.53
N TYR A 265 -3.05 -0.36 -6.06
CA TYR A 265 -3.42 -0.28 -7.48
C TYR A 265 -3.92 1.12 -7.85
N GLY A 266 -4.74 1.73 -6.99
CA GLY A 266 -5.21 3.10 -7.14
C GLY A 266 -4.05 4.11 -7.14
N LEU A 267 -3.07 3.94 -6.23
CA LEU A 267 -1.84 4.76 -6.22
C LEU A 267 -1.06 4.65 -7.54
N MET A 268 -0.83 3.42 -8.04
CA MET A 268 -0.14 3.19 -9.31
C MET A 268 -0.92 3.76 -10.51
N ALA A 269 -2.24 3.66 -10.50
CA ALA A 269 -3.11 4.23 -11.54
C ALA A 269 -3.05 5.76 -11.56
N ALA A 270 -3.08 6.40 -10.39
CA ALA A 270 -2.91 7.84 -10.27
C ALA A 270 -1.52 8.29 -10.74
N LEU A 271 -0.45 7.54 -10.42
CA LEU A 271 0.90 7.80 -10.95
C LEU A 271 0.95 7.68 -12.48
N ALA A 272 0.34 6.64 -13.06
CA ALA A 272 0.23 6.47 -14.51
C ALA A 272 -0.48 7.66 -15.17
N TYR A 273 -1.55 8.18 -14.55
CA TYR A 273 -2.24 9.39 -15.00
C TYR A 273 -1.35 10.63 -14.94
N LEU A 274 -0.63 10.86 -13.83
CA LEU A 274 0.24 12.04 -13.67
C LEU A 274 1.41 12.03 -14.64
N LYS A 275 1.95 10.85 -14.96
CA LYS A 275 3.04 10.64 -15.93
C LYS A 275 2.55 10.54 -17.37
N LYS A 276 1.23 10.44 -17.58
CA LYS A 276 0.59 10.19 -18.87
C LYS A 276 1.15 8.94 -19.57
N ASP A 277 1.47 7.91 -18.78
CA ASP A 277 2.04 6.65 -19.24
C ASP A 277 1.34 5.47 -18.54
N MET A 278 0.60 4.68 -19.33
CA MET A 278 -0.17 3.54 -18.84
C MET A 278 0.66 2.27 -18.63
N GLU A 279 1.93 2.24 -19.05
CA GLU A 279 2.85 1.12 -18.78
C GLU A 279 3.33 1.10 -17.33
N ILE A 280 3.14 2.20 -16.59
CA ILE A 280 3.43 2.31 -15.14
C ILE A 280 2.48 1.41 -14.33
N LEU A 281 1.19 1.42 -14.66
CA LEU A 281 0.24 0.50 -14.06
C LEU A 281 0.42 -0.88 -14.71
N HIS A 282 0.36 -1.94 -13.92
CA HIS A 282 0.48 -3.31 -14.43
C HIS A 282 -0.82 -3.75 -15.15
N HIS A 283 -0.74 -4.88 -15.88
CA HIS A 283 -1.87 -5.51 -16.56
C HIS A 283 -2.43 -6.70 -15.77
N GLU A 284 -3.64 -7.09 -16.12
CA GLU A 284 -4.39 -8.20 -15.54
C GLU A 284 -3.61 -9.53 -15.54
N GLU A 285 -2.82 -9.78 -16.60
CA GLU A 285 -2.00 -10.99 -16.70
C GLU A 285 -0.87 -10.99 -15.68
N MET A 286 -0.17 -9.86 -15.53
CA MET A 286 0.91 -9.71 -14.55
C MET A 286 0.37 -9.84 -13.12
N GLU A 287 -0.75 -9.17 -12.81
CA GLU A 287 -1.46 -9.30 -11.52
C GLU A 287 -1.71 -10.77 -11.20
N SER A 288 -2.40 -11.48 -12.10
CA SER A 288 -2.73 -12.88 -11.86
C SER A 288 -1.49 -13.78 -11.75
N GLU A 289 -0.40 -13.45 -12.45
CA GLU A 289 0.83 -14.25 -12.40
C GLU A 289 1.62 -14.03 -11.12
N VAL A 290 1.72 -12.78 -10.63
CA VAL A 290 2.33 -12.50 -9.32
C VAL A 290 1.56 -13.22 -8.22
N MET A 291 0.22 -13.17 -8.21
CA MET A 291 -0.59 -13.92 -7.25
C MET A 291 -0.32 -15.44 -7.32
N ARG A 292 -0.17 -16.01 -8.52
CA ARG A 292 0.14 -17.44 -8.69
C ARG A 292 1.51 -17.78 -8.15
N VAL A 293 2.54 -17.02 -8.52
CA VAL A 293 3.91 -17.25 -8.08
C VAL A 293 4.05 -17.05 -6.58
N ALA A 294 3.44 -16.02 -6.01
CA ALA A 294 3.38 -15.81 -4.56
C ALA A 294 2.78 -17.03 -3.85
N ALA A 295 1.59 -17.46 -4.28
CA ALA A 295 0.92 -18.63 -3.71
C ALA A 295 1.74 -19.93 -3.84
N ARG A 296 2.48 -20.10 -4.96
CA ARG A 296 3.35 -21.27 -5.17
C ARG A 296 4.64 -21.23 -4.35
N ASN A 297 4.99 -20.07 -3.81
CA ASN A 297 6.12 -19.89 -2.93
C ASN A 297 5.70 -19.66 -1.47
N GLY A 298 4.50 -20.11 -1.11
CA GLY A 298 4.09 -20.26 0.28
C GLY A 298 3.26 -19.11 0.82
N PHE A 299 3.02 -18.03 0.08
CA PHE A 299 2.07 -17.02 0.52
C PHE A 299 0.65 -17.58 0.55
N ILE A 300 -0.13 -17.14 1.54
CA ILE A 300 -1.51 -17.58 1.73
C ILE A 300 -2.50 -16.44 1.51
N ASP A 301 -3.70 -16.83 1.14
CA ASP A 301 -4.89 -15.99 1.26
C ASP A 301 -5.29 -15.85 2.74
N MET A 302 -6.11 -14.86 3.10
CA MET A 302 -6.59 -14.64 4.47
C MET A 302 -7.29 -15.88 5.06
N THR A 303 -7.82 -16.77 4.20
CA THR A 303 -8.45 -18.04 4.59
C THR A 303 -7.44 -19.12 5.02
N GLY A 304 -6.14 -18.88 4.86
CA GLY A 304 -5.06 -19.86 5.01
C GLY A 304 -4.82 -20.71 3.76
N SER A 305 -5.57 -20.47 2.68
CA SER A 305 -5.45 -21.22 1.43
C SER A 305 -4.16 -20.85 0.68
N LEU A 306 -3.49 -21.86 0.11
CA LEU A 306 -2.38 -21.69 -0.85
C LEU A 306 -2.89 -21.55 -2.30
N LEU A 307 -4.20 -21.36 -2.49
CA LEU A 307 -4.72 -20.96 -3.80
C LEU A 307 -4.57 -19.44 -3.96
N PRO A 308 -4.27 -18.95 -5.17
CA PRO A 308 -4.13 -17.52 -5.41
C PRO A 308 -5.39 -16.75 -5.02
N GLY A 309 -5.24 -15.86 -4.05
CA GLY A 309 -6.32 -15.04 -3.50
C GLY A 309 -5.74 -13.97 -2.60
N ILE A 310 -6.37 -12.81 -2.62
CA ILE A 310 -6.02 -11.71 -1.72
C ILE A 310 -7.29 -11.42 -0.95
N ASP A 311 -7.22 -11.56 0.37
CA ASP A 311 -8.32 -11.19 1.25
C ASP A 311 -9.65 -11.92 0.97
N GLY A 312 -9.57 -13.19 0.57
CA GLY A 312 -10.68 -14.04 0.18
C GLY A 312 -11.19 -13.76 -1.23
N PHE A 313 -10.59 -12.79 -1.93
CA PHE A 313 -10.91 -12.44 -3.31
C PHE A 313 -10.05 -13.26 -4.27
N SER A 314 -10.72 -14.04 -5.13
CA SER A 314 -10.05 -14.80 -6.19
C SER A 314 -9.31 -13.89 -7.17
N THR A 315 -8.37 -14.46 -7.93
CA THR A 315 -7.69 -13.78 -9.05
C THR A 315 -8.66 -13.02 -9.96
N ARG A 316 -9.83 -13.60 -10.28
CA ARG A 316 -10.83 -12.96 -11.14
C ARG A 316 -11.33 -11.61 -10.61
N MET A 317 -11.48 -11.48 -9.30
CA MET A 317 -11.91 -10.22 -8.69
C MET A 317 -10.77 -9.20 -8.77
N ASN A 318 -9.56 -9.58 -8.33
CA ASN A 318 -8.39 -8.70 -8.32
C ASN A 318 -8.06 -8.17 -9.73
N VAL A 319 -7.98 -9.04 -10.74
CA VAL A 319 -7.74 -8.59 -12.12
C VAL A 319 -8.90 -7.74 -12.68
N GLY A 320 -10.12 -7.96 -12.21
CA GLY A 320 -11.28 -7.13 -12.57
C GLY A 320 -11.16 -5.70 -12.06
N ILE A 321 -10.72 -5.53 -10.81
CA ILE A 321 -10.44 -4.22 -10.21
C ILE A 321 -9.31 -3.51 -10.96
N VAL A 322 -8.21 -4.22 -11.22
CA VAL A 322 -7.08 -3.70 -12.02
C VAL A 322 -7.56 -3.24 -13.40
N SER A 323 -8.35 -4.06 -14.09
CA SER A 323 -8.89 -3.72 -15.41
C SER A 323 -9.74 -2.45 -15.38
N LEU A 324 -10.65 -2.32 -14.41
CA LEU A 324 -11.48 -1.12 -14.26
C LEU A 324 -10.62 0.13 -13.99
N MET A 325 -9.65 0.05 -13.07
CA MET A 325 -8.74 1.15 -12.79
C MET A 325 -7.93 1.54 -14.03
N ARG A 326 -7.40 0.56 -14.78
CA ARG A 326 -6.69 0.80 -16.05
C ARG A 326 -7.57 1.53 -17.05
N GLN A 327 -8.80 1.07 -17.27
CA GLN A 327 -9.68 1.64 -18.29
C GLN A 327 -10.13 3.05 -17.92
N CYS A 328 -10.54 3.30 -16.67
CA CYS A 328 -10.90 4.64 -16.20
C CYS A 328 -9.73 5.62 -16.35
N THR A 329 -8.53 5.20 -15.98
CA THR A 329 -7.31 6.01 -16.06
C THR A 329 -6.90 6.27 -17.50
N ALA A 330 -6.81 5.23 -18.32
CA ALA A 330 -6.41 5.32 -19.73
C ALA A 330 -7.37 6.19 -20.54
N TYR A 331 -8.67 6.13 -20.24
CA TYR A 331 -9.66 6.97 -20.90
C TYR A 331 -9.43 8.44 -20.62
N ALA A 332 -9.17 8.80 -19.35
CA ALA A 332 -8.82 10.17 -18.98
C ALA A 332 -7.52 10.62 -19.66
N VAL A 333 -6.48 9.79 -19.66
CA VAL A 333 -5.19 10.11 -20.33
C VAL A 333 -5.36 10.35 -21.84
N ARG A 334 -6.19 9.56 -22.52
CA ARG A 334 -6.29 9.57 -23.99
C ARG A 334 -7.34 10.54 -24.54
N PHE A 335 -8.46 10.70 -23.85
CA PHE A 335 -9.67 11.27 -24.46
C PHE A 335 -10.24 12.46 -23.72
N SER A 336 -9.71 12.84 -22.56
CA SER A 336 -10.33 13.89 -21.76
C SER A 336 -10.36 15.26 -22.45
N HIS A 337 -9.34 15.60 -23.24
CA HIS A 337 -9.30 16.82 -24.04
C HIS A 337 -10.38 16.85 -25.15
N ASN A 338 -10.86 15.69 -25.61
CA ASN A 338 -11.99 15.62 -26.55
C ASN A 338 -13.32 16.02 -25.89
N SER A 339 -13.34 16.16 -24.56
CA SER A 339 -14.52 16.44 -23.76
C SER A 339 -14.55 17.87 -23.21
N ASP A 340 -13.69 18.78 -23.68
CA ASP A 340 -13.61 20.17 -23.19
C ASP A 340 -14.94 20.94 -23.29
N HIS A 341 -15.81 20.54 -24.22
CA HIS A 341 -17.18 21.08 -24.34
C HIS A 341 -18.06 20.81 -23.11
N TRP A 342 -17.72 19.81 -22.28
CA TRP A 342 -18.38 19.55 -20.98
C TRP A 342 -17.72 20.29 -19.82
N PHE A 343 -16.38 20.38 -19.79
CA PHE A 343 -15.65 20.96 -18.66
C PHE A 343 -16.03 22.43 -18.41
N GLY A 344 -16.10 23.26 -19.45
CA GLY A 344 -16.47 24.68 -19.32
C GLY A 344 -17.84 24.88 -18.67
N PRO A 345 -18.93 24.29 -19.23
CA PRO A 345 -20.25 24.35 -18.62
C PRO A 345 -20.32 23.79 -17.21
N VAL A 346 -19.61 22.69 -16.91
CA VAL A 346 -19.59 22.08 -15.57
C VAL A 346 -18.96 23.04 -14.55
N LEU A 347 -17.80 23.62 -14.88
CA LEU A 347 -17.11 24.59 -14.00
C LEU A 347 -17.95 25.84 -13.77
N ALA A 348 -18.63 26.35 -14.80
CA ALA A 348 -19.52 27.52 -14.69
C ALA A 348 -20.75 27.27 -13.80
N LYS A 349 -21.03 26.02 -13.39
CA LYS A 349 -22.12 25.68 -12.47
C LYS A 349 -21.68 25.62 -11.01
N HIS A 350 -20.39 25.78 -10.71
CA HIS A 350 -19.86 25.88 -9.33
C HIS A 350 -20.21 24.69 -8.41
N PHE A 351 -20.48 23.50 -8.97
CA PHE A 351 -20.78 22.30 -8.17
C PHE A 351 -19.55 21.76 -7.42
N PHE A 352 -18.36 21.90 -8.02
CA PHE A 352 -17.10 21.34 -7.51
C PHE A 352 -16.25 22.36 -6.74
N ASP A 353 -16.78 23.56 -6.48
CA ASP A 353 -16.07 24.63 -5.75
C ASP A 353 -15.83 24.29 -4.27
#